data_AF-A0A6N0Z8A5-F1
#
_entry.id   AF-A0A6N0Z8A5-F1
#
_cell.length_a   1.000
_cell.length_b   1.000
_cell.length_c   1.000
_cell.angle_alpha   90.00
_cell.angle_beta   90.00
_cell.angle_gamma   90.00
#
_symmetry.space_group_name_H-M   'P 1'
#
loop_
_entity.id
_entity.type
_entity.pdbx_description
1 polymer ?
#
loop_
_entity_poly.entity_id
_entity_poly.type
_entity_poly.pdbx_seq_one_letter_code
_entity_poly.pdbx_strand_id
1 'polypeptide(L)'
;MASVDPNLGLTYGWTLGESVWKDGMDANLRRLGAVVGLSVKDRDLGTPPASPGDGDRYLIPAGATGVWSGRSSQIAVRIGGAWEFHVPKVGWLCFIEDEAVLSVYKAAGWSAGIAV
;
A
#
# COMPACT_ATOMS: atom_id res chain seq x y z
N MET A 1 -17.60 -2.04 -15.87
CA MET A 1 -17.61 -0.64 -15.39
C MET A 1 -16.29 -0.40 -14.69
N ALA A 2 -15.74 0.81 -14.81
CA ALA A 2 -14.48 1.13 -14.16
C ALA A 2 -14.64 1.18 -12.64
N SER A 3 -13.58 0.83 -11.93
CA SER A 3 -13.43 0.93 -10.48
C SER A 3 -12.70 2.21 -10.10
N VAL A 4 -12.74 2.58 -8.83
CA VAL A 4 -12.04 3.76 -8.31
C VAL A 4 -11.09 3.30 -7.22
N ASP A 5 -9.84 3.77 -7.28
CA ASP A 5 -8.86 3.51 -6.24
C ASP A 5 -9.27 4.24 -4.95
N PRO A 6 -9.17 3.57 -3.79
CA PRO A 6 -9.70 4.08 -2.54
C PRO A 6 -8.85 5.20 -1.89
N ASN A 7 -7.60 5.39 -2.31
CA ASN A 7 -6.67 6.32 -1.68
C ASN A 7 -6.55 7.66 -2.40
N LEU A 8 -6.56 7.66 -3.74
CA LEU A 8 -6.45 8.88 -4.56
C LEU A 8 -7.67 9.17 -5.42
N GLY A 9 -8.64 8.26 -5.51
CA GLY A 9 -9.83 8.44 -6.36
C GLY A 9 -9.54 8.29 -7.85
N LEU A 10 -8.41 7.69 -8.24
CA LEU A 10 -8.07 7.37 -9.62
C LEU A 10 -8.99 6.28 -10.14
N THR A 11 -9.60 6.51 -11.29
CA THR A 11 -10.40 5.48 -11.95
C THR A 11 -9.46 4.47 -12.65
N TYR A 12 -9.82 3.19 -12.67
CA TYR A 12 -9.10 2.12 -13.38
C TYR A 12 -10.07 1.03 -13.85
N GLY A 13 -9.65 0.14 -14.74
CA GLY A 13 -10.44 -1.03 -15.13
C GLY A 13 -11.62 -0.70 -16.04
N TRP A 14 -11.43 0.14 -17.05
CA TRP A 14 -12.46 0.35 -18.07
C TRP A 14 -12.67 -0.95 -18.88
N THR A 15 -13.55 -0.92 -19.87
CA THR A 15 -13.84 -2.10 -20.70
C THR A 15 -14.06 -1.70 -22.16
N LEU A 16 -14.63 -0.53 -22.39
CA LEU A 16 -14.92 -0.02 -23.72
C LEU A 16 -13.69 0.68 -24.32
N GLY A 17 -13.29 0.28 -25.52
CA GLY A 17 -12.23 0.95 -26.30
C GLY A 17 -10.80 0.60 -25.88
N GLU A 18 -10.62 -0.39 -25.02
CA GLU A 18 -9.31 -0.81 -24.53
C GLU A 18 -8.63 -1.82 -25.45
N SER A 19 -7.30 -1.83 -25.42
CA SER A 19 -6.45 -2.79 -26.14
C SER A 19 -5.41 -3.37 -25.18
N VAL A 20 -4.30 -3.93 -25.68
CA VAL A 20 -3.30 -4.69 -24.89
C VAL A 20 -2.58 -3.89 -23.78
N TRP A 21 -2.73 -2.56 -23.73
CA TRP A 21 -2.10 -1.71 -22.70
C TRP A 21 -2.89 -1.63 -21.38
N LYS A 22 -4.15 -2.07 -21.38
CA LYS A 22 -5.08 -1.94 -20.25
C LYS A 22 -4.51 -2.46 -18.93
N ASP A 23 -4.11 -3.72 -18.89
CA ASP A 23 -3.73 -4.38 -17.64
C ASP A 23 -2.51 -3.71 -16.99
N GLY A 24 -1.57 -3.25 -17.82
CA GLY A 24 -0.42 -2.49 -17.36
C GLY A 24 -0.80 -1.11 -16.80
N MET A 25 -1.73 -0.41 -17.46
CA MET A 25 -2.21 0.88 -16.98
C MET A 25 -3.00 0.75 -15.67
N ASP A 26 -3.88 -0.25 -15.55
CA ASP A 26 -4.62 -0.50 -14.32
C ASP A 26 -3.71 -0.84 -13.14
N ALA A 27 -2.64 -1.62 -13.38
CA ALA A 27 -1.63 -1.88 -12.36
C ALA A 27 -0.88 -0.61 -11.95
N ASN A 28 -0.55 0.26 -12.92
CA ASN A 28 0.14 1.52 -12.64
C ASN A 28 -0.73 2.50 -11.84
N LEU A 29 -2.01 2.65 -12.19
CA LEU A 29 -2.94 3.55 -11.51
C LEU A 29 -3.23 3.08 -10.07
N ARG A 30 -3.46 1.79 -9.85
CA ARG A 30 -3.59 1.23 -8.50
C ARG A 30 -2.33 1.44 -7.66
N ARG A 31 -1.15 1.24 -8.27
CA ARG A 31 0.13 1.50 -7.59
C ARG A 31 0.28 2.97 -7.20
N LEU A 32 -0.11 3.91 -8.07
CA LEU A 32 -0.10 5.33 -7.73
C LEU A 32 -0.99 5.63 -6.53
N GLY A 33 -2.22 5.11 -6.52
CA GLY A 33 -3.14 5.18 -5.39
C GLY A 33 -2.51 4.68 -4.08
N ALA A 34 -1.81 3.54 -4.15
CA ALA A 34 -1.21 2.93 -2.98
C ALA A 34 -0.04 3.73 -2.36
N VAL A 35 0.80 4.37 -3.17
CA VAL A 35 2.13 4.87 -2.74
C VAL A 35 2.26 6.39 -2.68
N VAL A 36 1.39 7.13 -3.37
CA VAL A 36 1.40 8.60 -3.32
C VAL A 36 0.58 9.06 -2.11
N GLY A 37 1.11 10.02 -1.34
CA GLY A 37 0.50 10.39 -0.07
C GLY A 37 0.41 9.18 0.88
N LEU A 38 1.49 8.42 0.96
CA LEU A 38 1.54 7.18 1.72
C LEU A 38 1.30 7.44 3.21
N SER A 39 0.19 6.90 3.70
CA SER A 39 -0.23 6.88 5.10
C SER A 39 -0.67 5.46 5.43
N VAL A 40 -0.03 4.86 6.42
CA VAL A 40 -0.33 3.50 6.88
C VAL A 40 -0.98 3.56 8.25
N LYS A 41 -1.89 2.62 8.50
CA LYS A 41 -2.58 2.51 9.78
C LYS A 41 -1.65 2.09 10.91
N ASP A 42 -0.72 1.18 10.60
CA ASP A 42 0.15 0.51 11.56
C ASP A 42 1.36 -0.09 10.81
N ARG A 43 2.50 -0.22 11.49
CA ARG A 43 3.75 -0.82 10.95
C ARG A 43 4.27 -2.07 11.66
N ASP A 44 3.67 -2.45 12.80
CA ASP A 44 4.11 -3.58 13.62
C ASP A 44 3.03 -4.66 13.84
N LEU A 45 1.85 -4.49 13.24
CA LEU A 45 0.83 -5.53 13.17
C LEU A 45 1.31 -6.80 12.44
N GLY A 46 1.44 -7.91 13.17
CA GLY A 46 1.97 -9.18 12.64
C GLY A 46 1.02 -10.00 11.76
N THR A 47 -0.25 -9.63 11.70
CA THR A 47 -1.28 -10.33 10.92
C THR A 47 -2.25 -9.34 10.29
N PRO A 48 -2.71 -9.56 9.05
CA PRO A 48 -3.73 -8.71 8.46
C PRO A 48 -4.99 -8.66 9.33
N PRO A 49 -5.65 -7.50 9.47
CA PRO A 49 -6.94 -7.41 10.15
C PRO A 49 -7.96 -8.38 9.55
N ALA A 50 -8.88 -8.88 10.37
CA ALA A 50 -9.94 -9.80 9.91
C ALA A 50 -10.95 -9.13 8.95
N SER A 51 -11.10 -7.80 9.03
CA SER A 51 -12.03 -7.03 8.20
C SER A 51 -11.38 -5.72 7.74
N PRO A 52 -10.39 -5.79 6.84
CA PRO A 52 -9.71 -4.61 6.32
C PRO A 52 -10.63 -3.88 5.33
N GLY A 53 -10.68 -2.54 5.40
CA GLY A 53 -11.35 -1.71 4.41
C GLY A 53 -10.48 -1.52 3.16
N ASP A 54 -11.10 -1.36 1.99
CA ASP A 54 -10.36 -0.89 0.81
C ASP A 54 -9.76 0.49 1.10
N GLY A 55 -8.48 0.66 0.73
CA GLY A 55 -7.66 1.83 1.04
C GLY A 55 -6.81 1.68 2.29
N ASP A 56 -7.07 0.65 3.11
CA ASP A 56 -6.22 0.37 4.26
C ASP A 56 -4.81 0.00 3.81
N ARG A 57 -3.82 0.65 4.42
CA ARG A 57 -2.40 0.45 4.14
C ARG A 57 -1.65 0.10 5.43
N TYR A 58 -0.68 -0.80 5.33
CA TYR A 58 0.13 -1.26 6.45
C TYR A 58 1.59 -1.47 6.01
N LEU A 59 2.54 -1.27 6.92
CA LEU A 59 3.89 -1.81 6.72
C LEU A 59 3.97 -3.20 7.34
N ILE A 60 4.46 -4.16 6.58
CA ILE A 60 4.52 -5.55 7.05
C ILE A 60 5.74 -5.72 7.95
N PRO A 61 5.59 -6.07 9.24
CA PRO A 61 6.72 -6.32 10.12
C PRO A 61 7.44 -7.61 9.77
N ALA A 62 8.66 -7.75 10.28
CA ALA A 62 9.37 -9.02 10.22
C ALA A 62 8.59 -10.13 10.95
N GLY A 63 8.50 -11.31 10.35
CA GLY A 63 7.78 -12.44 10.95
C GLY A 63 6.26 -12.39 10.82
N ALA A 64 5.71 -11.47 10.02
CA ALA A 64 4.28 -11.44 9.74
C ALA A 64 3.79 -12.78 9.14
N THR A 65 2.52 -13.12 9.40
CA THR A 65 1.94 -14.42 9.01
C THR A 65 0.72 -14.27 8.09
N GLY A 66 0.09 -15.38 7.73
CA GLY A 66 -1.04 -15.39 6.80
C GLY A 66 -0.65 -14.87 5.42
N VAL A 67 -1.51 -14.05 4.82
CA VAL A 67 -1.24 -13.43 3.50
C VAL A 67 -0.12 -12.39 3.56
N TRP A 68 0.43 -12.05 4.72
CA TRP A 68 1.59 -11.16 4.83
C TRP A 68 2.92 -11.92 4.95
N SER A 69 2.88 -13.26 5.07
CA SER A 69 4.07 -14.09 5.19
C SER A 69 5.06 -13.88 4.03
N GLY A 70 6.34 -13.72 4.38
CA GLY A 70 7.44 -13.52 3.42
C GLY A 70 7.50 -12.12 2.77
N ARG A 71 6.69 -11.16 3.24
CA ARG A 71 6.57 -9.81 2.63
C ARG A 71 7.06 -8.68 3.54
N SER A 72 7.92 -9.00 4.50
CA SER A 72 8.50 -8.03 5.45
C SER A 72 9.00 -6.75 4.75
N SER A 73 8.78 -5.60 5.40
CA SER A 73 9.11 -4.25 4.91
C SER A 73 8.35 -3.75 3.68
N GLN A 74 7.49 -4.57 3.06
CA GLN A 74 6.62 -4.11 1.98
C GLN A 74 5.42 -3.33 2.53
N ILE A 75 4.86 -2.48 1.67
CA ILE A 75 3.58 -1.82 1.91
C ILE A 75 2.48 -2.78 1.46
N ALA A 76 1.63 -3.22 2.38
CA ALA A 76 0.38 -3.89 2.07
C ALA A 76 -0.71 -2.84 1.85
N VAL A 77 -1.49 -2.96 0.79
CA VAL A 77 -2.67 -2.12 0.55
C VAL A 77 -3.87 -3.00 0.18
N ARG A 78 -5.05 -2.64 0.67
CA ARG A 78 -6.30 -3.32 0.34
C ARG A 78 -6.98 -2.60 -0.82
N ILE A 79 -7.14 -3.24 -1.98
CA ILE A 79 -7.77 -2.66 -3.16
C ILE A 79 -8.73 -3.68 -3.77
N GLY A 80 -10.00 -3.31 -3.97
CA GLY A 80 -11.00 -4.17 -4.59
C GLY A 80 -11.20 -5.49 -3.85
N GLY A 81 -11.07 -5.49 -2.52
CA GLY A 81 -11.18 -6.70 -1.71
C GLY A 81 -9.97 -7.64 -1.76
N ALA A 82 -8.85 -7.24 -2.35
CA ALA A 82 -7.61 -8.02 -2.42
C ALA A 82 -6.43 -7.26 -1.78
N TRP A 83 -5.46 -8.02 -1.27
CA TRP A 83 -4.19 -7.43 -0.84
C TRP A 83 -3.24 -7.27 -2.01
N GLU A 84 -2.75 -6.06 -2.21
CA GLU A 84 -1.61 -5.77 -3.08
C GLU A 84 -0.40 -5.39 -2.23
N PHE A 85 0.78 -5.65 -2.78
CA PHE A 85 2.04 -5.48 -2.06
C PHE A 85 3.03 -4.71 -2.91
N HIS A 86 3.64 -3.69 -2.30
CA HIS A 86 4.59 -2.83 -2.98
C HIS A 86 5.90 -2.75 -2.20
N VAL A 87 6.99 -3.06 -2.91
CA VAL A 87 8.34 -2.87 -2.37
C VAL A 87 8.65 -1.37 -2.36
N PRO A 88 8.94 -0.78 -1.20
CA PRO A 88 9.30 0.64 -1.12
C PRO A 88 10.67 0.89 -1.75
N LYS A 89 10.91 2.15 -2.15
CA LYS A 89 12.22 2.60 -2.65
C LYS A 89 12.81 3.61 -1.68
N VAL A 90 14.15 3.71 -1.67
CA VAL A 90 14.87 4.67 -0.81
C VAL A 90 14.34 6.07 -1.06
N GLY A 91 14.07 6.80 0.03
CA GLY A 91 13.52 8.16 0.02
C GLY A 91 11.99 8.24 0.07
N TRP A 92 11.27 7.11 0.01
CA TRP A 92 9.82 7.13 0.20
C TRP A 92 9.47 7.54 1.63
N LEU A 93 8.51 8.46 1.74
CA LEU A 93 7.94 8.91 3.01
C LEU A 93 6.66 8.13 3.30
N CYS A 94 6.41 7.87 4.57
CA CYS A 94 5.22 7.21 5.06
C CYS A 94 4.80 7.84 6.38
N PHE A 95 3.58 8.37 6.45
CA PHE A 95 2.98 8.70 7.74
C PHE A 95 2.44 7.41 8.38
N ILE A 96 2.71 7.21 9.66
CA ILE A 96 2.25 6.07 10.44
C ILE A 96 1.21 6.62 11.42
N GLU A 97 -0.06 6.27 11.19
CA GLU A 97 -1.21 6.93 11.79
C GLU A 97 -1.35 6.65 13.29
N ASP A 98 -1.16 5.41 13.72
CA ASP A 98 -1.27 4.98 15.12
C ASP A 98 -0.15 5.53 16.01
N GLU A 99 1.02 5.76 15.43
CA GLU A 99 2.18 6.36 16.12
C GLU A 99 2.26 7.89 15.96
N ALA A 100 1.53 8.48 15.02
CA ALA A 100 1.66 9.88 14.59
C ALA A 100 3.11 10.29 14.23
N VAL A 101 3.81 9.42 13.49
CA VAL A 101 5.20 9.68 13.04
C VAL A 101 5.33 9.65 11.52
N LEU A 102 6.24 10.48 10.99
CA LEU A 102 6.68 10.42 9.60
C LEU A 102 7.96 9.58 9.50
N SER A 103 7.90 8.46 8.79
CA SER A 103 9.04 7.58 8.52
C SER A 103 9.54 7.69 7.08
N VAL A 104 10.85 7.51 6.88
CA VAL A 104 11.48 7.42 5.56
C VAL A 104 12.08 6.03 5.33
N TYR A 105 11.89 5.49 4.14
CA TYR A 105 12.55 4.25 3.73
C TYR A 105 14.02 4.50 3.35
N LYS A 106 14.93 3.78 3.97
CA LYS A 106 16.39 3.83 3.76
C LYS A 106 16.89 2.48 3.23
N ALA A 107 18.17 2.40 2.85
CA ALA A 107 18.79 1.14 2.44
C ALA A 107 18.70 0.04 3.52
N ALA A 108 18.66 0.42 4.80
CA ALA A 108 18.49 -0.49 5.94
C ALA A 108 17.02 -0.75 6.32
N GLY A 109 16.05 -0.24 5.55
CA GLY A 109 14.62 -0.32 5.85
C GLY A 109 14.00 1.00 6.32
N TRP A 110 12.76 0.93 6.80
CA TRP A 110 12.04 2.08 7.36
C TRP A 110 12.74 2.63 8.61
N SER A 111 12.85 3.96 8.70
CA SER A 111 13.37 4.62 9.90
C SER A 111 12.39 4.50 11.07
N ALA A 112 12.87 4.78 12.29
CA ALA A 112 12.00 4.93 13.46
C ALA A 112 10.93 6.02 13.24
N GLY A 113 11.24 7.03 12.43
CA GLY A 113 10.36 8.15 12.14
C GLY A 113 10.60 9.35 13.06
N ILE A 114 9.90 10.44 12.78
CA ILE A 114 9.90 11.68 13.57
C ILE A 114 8.44 12.02 13.87
N ALA A 115 8.13 12.34 15.12
CA ALA A 115 6.79 12.77 15.53
C ALA A 115 6.35 14.04 14.78
N VAL A 116 5.08 14.10 14.41
CA VAL A 116 4.48 15.19 13.62
C VAL A 116 3.42 15.93 14.40
#